data_AF-A0A817ENB9-F1
#
_entry.id   AF-A0A817ENB9-F1
#
_cell.length_a   1.000
_cell.length_b   1.000
_cell.length_c   1.000
_cell.angle_alpha   90.00
_cell.angle_beta   90.00
_cell.angle_gamma   90.00
#
_symmetry.space_group_name_H-M   'P 1'
#
loop_
_entity.id
_entity.type
_entity.pdbx_description
1 polymer ?
#
loop_
_entity_poly.entity_id
_entity_poly.type
_entity_poly.pdbx_seq_one_letter_code
_entity_poly.pdbx_strand_id
1 'polypeptide(L)'
;MSQYCFVIYAAIAILFVLSSSRKGAAAIPVILSADSSQSIIEGKASLSLAKCTAACRAGVTAMEAFCRLVPHPATKALCWAVTLYAGTPSVAACTGFCYNNF
;
A
#
# COMPACT_ATOMS: atom_id res chain seq x y z
N MET A 1 20.34 -3.96 -41.93
CA MET A 1 19.99 -4.66 -40.67
C MET A 1 19.29 -3.81 -39.59
N SER A 2 19.05 -2.49 -39.74
CA SER A 2 18.52 -1.64 -38.64
C SER A 2 17.00 -1.56 -38.49
N GLN A 3 16.21 -1.81 -39.54
CA GLN A 3 14.75 -1.62 -39.49
C GLN A 3 14.05 -2.61 -38.53
N TYR A 4 14.55 -3.85 -38.49
CA TYR A 4 13.91 -4.94 -37.73
C TYR A 4 14.13 -4.83 -36.22
N CYS A 5 15.23 -4.23 -35.76
CA CYS A 5 15.50 -4.06 -34.32
C CYS A 5 14.50 -3.11 -33.65
N PHE A 6 14.13 -2.01 -34.32
CA PHE A 6 13.17 -1.06 -33.77
C PHE A 6 11.77 -1.67 -33.64
N VAL A 7 11.35 -2.47 -34.63
CA VAL A 7 10.06 -3.15 -34.61
C VAL A 7 10.00 -4.19 -33.50
N ILE A 8 11.09 -4.95 -33.28
CA ILE A 8 11.17 -5.94 -32.20
C ILE A 8 11.13 -5.27 -30.83
N TYR A 9 11.85 -4.15 -30.63
CA TYR A 9 11.85 -3.44 -29.35
C TYR A 9 10.48 -2.82 -29.04
N ALA A 10 9.84 -2.21 -30.04
CA ALA A 10 8.49 -1.67 -29.88
C ALA A 10 7.46 -2.77 -29.57
N ALA A 11 7.56 -3.93 -30.24
CA ALA A 11 6.70 -5.08 -29.98
C ALA A 11 6.87 -5.61 -28.54
N ILE A 12 8.11 -5.71 -28.05
CA ILE A 12 8.39 -6.14 -26.67
C ILE A 12 7.86 -5.13 -25.65
N ALA A 13 8.03 -3.83 -25.88
CA ALA A 13 7.51 -2.79 -25.00
C ALA A 13 5.97 -2.83 -24.92
N ILE A 14 5.30 -2.99 -26.06
CA ILE A 14 3.84 -3.12 -26.13
C ILE A 14 3.36 -4.39 -25.40
N LEU A 15 4.06 -5.52 -25.56
CA LEU A 15 3.75 -6.76 -24.83
C LEU A 15 3.94 -6.63 -23.31
N PHE A 16 4.95 -5.89 -22.86
CA PHE A 16 5.19 -5.66 -21.44
C PHE A 16 4.08 -4.79 -20.81
N VAL A 17 3.69 -3.70 -21.49
CA VAL A 17 2.58 -2.84 -21.05
C VAL A 17 1.24 -3.60 -21.05
N LEU A 18 0.97 -4.42 -22.07
CA LEU A 18 -0.22 -5.28 -22.11
C LEU A 18 -0.22 -6.36 -21.01
N SER A 19 0.94 -6.86 -20.60
CA SER A 19 1.07 -7.82 -19.50
C SER A 19 0.78 -7.18 -18.14
N SER A 20 1.16 -5.91 -17.95
CA SER A 20 0.78 -5.14 -16.75
C SER A 20 -0.72 -4.83 -16.70
N SER A 21 -1.39 -4.73 -17.86
CA SER A 21 -2.80 -4.33 -17.92
C SER A 21 -3.81 -5.49 -17.90
N ARG A 22 -3.36 -6.75 -18.09
CA ARG A 22 -4.22 -7.95 -18.10
C ARG A 22 -4.31 -8.69 -16.75
N LYS A 23 -4.16 -7.99 -15.63
CA LYS A 23 -4.73 -8.42 -14.34
C LYS A 23 -6.15 -7.88 -14.23
N GLY A 24 -7.07 -8.41 -15.03
CA GLY A 24 -8.45 -7.97 -14.99
C GLY A 24 -9.40 -8.78 -15.85
N ALA A 25 -10.22 -9.59 -15.15
CA ALA A 25 -11.52 -10.13 -15.53
C ALA A 25 -11.59 -11.51 -16.22
N ALA A 26 -11.88 -12.57 -15.44
CA ALA A 26 -13.24 -13.15 -15.41
C ALA A 26 -13.43 -14.21 -14.28
N ALA A 27 -14.28 -13.87 -13.30
CA ALA A 27 -15.19 -14.73 -12.53
C ALA A 27 -14.67 -15.87 -11.62
N ILE A 28 -14.11 -15.51 -10.46
CA ILE A 28 -14.72 -15.81 -9.14
C ILE A 28 -14.49 -14.54 -8.30
N PRO A 29 -15.54 -13.81 -7.86
CA PRO A 29 -15.34 -12.64 -7.01
C PRO A 29 -15.08 -13.11 -5.58
N VAL A 30 -13.92 -13.73 -5.34
CA VAL A 30 -13.33 -13.71 -3.99
C VAL A 30 -12.66 -12.33 -3.88
N ILE A 31 -13.52 -11.35 -3.61
CA ILE A 31 -13.14 -10.04 -3.10
C ILE A 31 -12.52 -10.30 -1.73
N LEU A 32 -11.22 -10.63 -1.69
CA LEU A 32 -10.45 -10.70 -0.45
C LEU A 32 -9.37 -9.61 -0.46
N SER A 33 -9.80 -8.38 -0.73
CA SER A 33 -9.11 -7.15 -0.33
C SER A 33 -10.10 -5.99 -0.20
N ALA A 34 -11.30 -6.30 0.29
CA ALA A 34 -12.14 -5.32 0.96
C ALA A 34 -12.29 -5.85 2.38
N ASP A 35 -11.43 -5.37 3.28
CA ASP A 35 -11.83 -5.29 4.68
C ASP A 35 -13.00 -4.32 4.70
N SER A 36 -14.20 -4.90 4.51
CA SER A 36 -15.48 -4.31 4.80
C SER A 36 -15.57 -4.16 6.31
N SER A 37 -14.85 -3.18 6.84
CA SER A 37 -15.13 -2.54 8.12
C SER A 37 -15.31 -1.04 7.88
N GLN A 38 -16.15 -0.70 6.90
CA GLN A 38 -16.91 0.54 6.97
C GLN A 38 -18.11 0.32 7.91
N SER A 39 -17.84 0.01 9.18
CA SER A 39 -18.76 0.37 10.25
C SER A 39 -18.43 1.83 10.57
N ILE A 40 -19.25 2.78 10.11
CA ILE A 40 -20.22 3.45 10.97
C ILE A 40 -19.60 3.61 12.37
N ILE A 41 -18.98 4.77 12.63
CA ILE A 41 -18.80 5.49 13.91
C ILE A 41 -17.73 6.57 13.59
N GLU A 42 -18.14 7.78 13.19
CA GLU A 42 -18.36 8.89 14.13
C GLU A 42 -17.09 9.75 14.26
N GLY A 43 -17.14 10.98 13.72
CA GLY A 43 -16.69 12.20 14.41
C GLY A 43 -15.28 12.30 15.02
N LYS A 44 -14.38 11.33 14.84
CA LYS A 44 -13.00 11.37 15.33
C LYS A 44 -12.06 10.94 14.22
N ALA A 45 -11.57 11.93 13.48
CA ALA A 45 -10.40 11.81 12.63
C ALA A 45 -9.18 11.47 13.51
N SER A 46 -9.03 10.23 13.98
CA SER A 46 -7.97 9.92 14.95
C SER A 46 -7.65 8.43 14.91
N LEU A 47 -6.61 8.08 14.14
CA LEU A 47 -5.76 6.90 14.35
C LEU A 47 -6.48 5.58 14.66
N SER A 48 -6.77 4.78 13.62
CA SER A 48 -7.25 3.41 13.78
C SER A 48 -6.27 2.40 13.19
N LEU A 49 -6.30 1.16 13.68
CA LEU A 49 -5.54 0.02 13.14
C LEU A 49 -5.71 -0.10 11.62
N ALA A 50 -6.95 0.00 11.13
CA ALA A 50 -7.26 -0.07 9.70
C ALA A 50 -6.57 1.05 8.90
N LYS A 51 -6.52 2.28 9.43
CA LYS A 51 -5.81 3.40 8.79
C LYS A 51 -4.29 3.24 8.85
N CYS A 52 -3.75 2.72 9.95
CA CYS A 52 -2.33 2.44 10.11
C CYS A 52 -1.85 1.37 9.11
N THR A 53 -2.54 0.24 9.05
CA THR A 53 -2.19 -0.87 8.14
C THR A 53 -2.39 -0.50 6.67
N ALA A 54 -3.43 0.29 6.36
CA ALA A 54 -3.62 0.85 5.02
C ALA A 54 -2.47 1.79 4.63
N ALA A 55 -2.03 2.66 5.54
CA ALA A 55 -0.89 3.56 5.31
C ALA A 55 0.42 2.79 5.10
N CYS A 56 0.67 1.73 5.89
CA CYS A 56 1.82 0.83 5.69
C CYS A 56 1.88 0.21 4.29
N ARG A 57 0.72 -0.20 3.74
CA ARG A 57 0.63 -0.78 2.39
C ARG A 57 0.70 0.27 1.29
N ALA A 58 0.18 1.48 1.55
CA ALA A 58 0.20 2.58 0.61
C ALA A 58 1.62 3.16 0.41
N GLY A 59 2.50 3.02 1.41
CA GLY A 59 3.90 3.39 1.32
C GLY A 59 4.31 4.53 2.25
N VAL A 60 5.58 4.92 2.15
CA VAL A 60 6.24 5.86 3.07
C VAL A 60 5.43 7.15 3.25
N THR A 61 5.03 7.81 2.17
CA THR A 61 4.33 9.11 2.22
C THR A 61 2.99 9.03 2.97
N ALA A 62 2.24 7.94 2.78
CA ALA A 62 0.98 7.74 3.50
C ALA A 62 1.23 7.49 4.99
N MET A 63 2.29 6.76 5.31
CA MET A 63 2.66 6.45 6.68
C MET A 63 3.21 7.67 7.42
N GLU A 64 4.00 8.53 6.77
CA GLU A 64 4.43 9.82 7.33
C GLU A 64 3.25 10.74 7.65
N ALA A 65 2.25 10.80 6.75
CA ALA A 65 1.02 11.55 6.99
C ALA A 65 0.26 11.00 8.21
N PHE A 66 0.20 9.68 8.36
CA PHE A 66 -0.39 9.03 9.54
C PHE A 66 0.40 9.34 10.83
N CYS A 67 1.73 9.26 10.81
CA CYS A 67 2.59 9.51 11.97
C CYS A 67 2.48 10.95 12.51
N ARG A 68 2.12 11.93 11.67
CA ARG A 68 1.86 13.30 12.12
C ARG A 68 0.63 13.42 13.03
N LEU A 69 -0.35 12.52 12.86
CA LEU A 69 -1.58 12.51 13.64
C LEU A 69 -1.40 11.89 15.03
N VAL A 70 -0.34 11.12 15.25
CA VAL A 70 -0.07 10.39 16.51
C VAL A 70 0.22 11.35 17.67
N PRO A 71 -0.61 11.38 18.74
CA PRO A 71 -0.43 12.31 19.85
C PRO A 71 0.61 11.81 20.87
N HIS A 72 0.74 10.50 21.05
CA HIS A 72 1.63 9.93 22.07
C HIS A 72 3.09 9.94 21.59
N PRO A 73 4.03 10.58 22.31
CA PRO A 73 5.38 10.86 21.81
C PRO A 73 6.19 9.59 21.53
N ALA A 74 6.09 8.56 22.37
CA ALA A 74 6.78 7.29 22.16
C ALA A 74 6.25 6.56 20.91
N THR A 75 4.92 6.52 20.74
CA THR A 75 4.26 5.88 19.59
C THR A 75 4.55 6.64 18.31
N LYS A 76 4.68 7.96 18.38
CA LYS A 76 5.06 8.82 17.26
C LYS A 76 6.49 8.53 16.80
N ALA A 77 7.44 8.41 17.72
CA ALA A 77 8.83 8.06 17.39
C ALA A 77 8.91 6.67 16.72
N LEU A 78 8.21 5.67 17.28
CA LEU A 78 8.12 4.34 16.67
C LEU A 78 7.43 4.36 15.30
N CYS A 79 6.38 5.17 15.14
CA CYS A 79 5.71 5.36 13.86
C CYS A 79 6.68 5.85 12.79
N TRP A 80 7.50 6.85 13.10
CA TRP A 80 8.55 7.35 12.19
C TRP A 80 9.66 6.33 11.91
N ALA A 81 9.95 5.41 12.84
CA ALA A 81 10.91 4.34 12.57
C ALA A 81 10.35 3.30 11.59
N VAL A 82 9.04 3.02 11.65
CA VAL A 82 8.42 2.01 10.78
C VAL A 82 8.08 2.50 9.38
N THR A 83 8.10 3.82 9.12
CA THR A 83 7.92 4.37 7.76
C THR A 83 8.95 3.80 6.79
N LEU A 84 10.17 3.48 7.25
CA LEU A 84 11.24 2.85 6.45
C LEU A 84 10.84 1.51 5.84
N TYR A 85 9.88 0.81 6.46
CA TYR A 85 9.39 -0.48 5.99
C TYR A 85 8.07 -0.37 5.20
N ALA A 86 7.45 0.82 5.15
CA ALA A 86 6.19 1.03 4.45
C ALA A 86 6.37 0.95 2.92
N GLY A 87 5.49 0.20 2.25
CA GLY A 87 5.57 -0.01 0.79
C GLY A 87 6.75 -0.86 0.31
N THR A 88 7.52 -1.45 1.23
CA THR A 88 8.64 -2.37 0.95
C THR A 88 8.18 -3.83 1.08
N PRO A 89 8.95 -4.84 0.62
CA PRO A 89 8.66 -6.25 0.93
C PRO A 89 8.61 -6.54 2.45
N SER A 90 9.16 -5.65 3.28
CA SER A 90 9.11 -5.72 4.74
C SER A 90 7.87 -5.06 5.36
N VAL A 91 6.80 -4.84 4.59
CA VAL A 91 5.53 -4.24 5.07
C VAL A 91 4.95 -4.95 6.30
N ALA A 92 5.25 -6.24 6.48
CA ALA A 92 4.87 -7.02 7.66
C ALA A 92 5.37 -6.39 8.97
N ALA A 93 6.58 -5.82 8.99
CA ALA A 93 7.13 -5.13 10.16
C ALA A 93 6.34 -3.84 10.48
N CYS A 94 5.95 -3.10 9.44
CA CYS A 94 5.11 -1.91 9.58
C CYS A 94 3.71 -2.29 10.10
N THR A 95 3.07 -3.32 9.53
CA THR A 95 1.76 -3.77 10.00
C THR A 95 1.83 -4.38 11.40
N GLY A 96 2.92 -5.07 11.76
CA GLY A 96 3.13 -5.60 13.10
C GLY A 96 3.17 -4.51 14.17
N PHE A 97 3.81 -3.36 13.86
CA PHE A 97 3.72 -2.18 14.72
C PHE A 97 2.28 -1.67 14.87
N CYS A 98 1.51 -1.63 13.78
CA CYS A 98 0.11 -1.21 13.83
C CYS A 98 -0.71 -2.08 14.77
N TYR A 99 -0.64 -3.41 14.67
CA TYR A 99 -1.37 -4.34 15.54
C TYR A 99 -1.01 -4.22 17.03
N ASN A 100 0.18 -3.73 17.34
CA ASN A 100 0.64 -3.59 18.72
C ASN A 100 0.29 -2.22 19.34
N ASN A 101 0.01 -1.19 18.53
CA ASN A 101 -0.10 0.20 18.99
C ASN A 101 -1.43 0.88 18.66
N PHE A 102 -2.26 0.30 17.80
CA PHE A 102 -3.55 0.84 17.33
C PHE A 102 -4.58 -0.27 17.19
#